data_AF-C4FLD0-F1
#
_entry.id   AF-C4FLD0-F1
#
_cell.length_a   1.000
_cell.length_b   1.000
_cell.length_c   1.000
_cell.angle_alpha   90.00
_cell.angle_beta   90.00
_cell.angle_gamma   90.00
#
_symmetry.space_group_name_H-M   'P 1'
#
loop_
_entity.id
_entity.type
_entity.pdbx_description
1 polymer ?
#
loop_
_entity_poly.entity_id
_entity_poly.type
_entity_poly.pdbx_seq_one_letter_code
_entity_poly.pdbx_strand_id
1 'polypeptide(L)'
;MKKLVILLIVIFLFFIIKNLIYQYKHYNSAKQQEGLEKVKAYERAILSYVPFSPLGSKAVEELYLYCHTFKKDDERLYCLETLRTSIYQIQNPITRPYVDYLKKINPEIAKLRALESINWEFNNYTMADYEKIYNAQMQVLNYDNKPSDFWSFIVVLSLIGWISSVLLFIWKAHDRKQILLYSLMFIAFFSLWIVSLYKA
;
A
#
# COMPACT_ATOMS: atom_id res chain seq x y z
N MET A 1 7.19 -31.41 -13.72
CA MET A 1 7.75 -30.05 -13.59
C MET A 1 7.32 -29.10 -14.71
N LYS A 2 7.61 -29.35 -16.01
CA LYS A 2 7.22 -28.44 -17.11
C LYS A 2 5.72 -28.10 -17.18
N LYS A 3 4.83 -29.10 -17.04
CA LYS A 3 3.36 -28.89 -17.03
C LYS A 3 2.88 -28.02 -15.86
N LEU A 4 3.50 -28.15 -14.68
CA LEU A 4 3.18 -27.35 -13.49
C LEU A 4 3.60 -25.89 -13.69
N VAL A 5 4.79 -25.65 -14.25
CA VAL A 5 5.27 -24.30 -14.56
C VAL A 5 4.37 -23.63 -15.58
N ILE A 6 3.97 -24.33 -16.65
CA ILE A 6 3.04 -23.80 -17.66
C ILE A 6 1.69 -23.44 -17.00
N LEU A 7 1.16 -24.31 -16.15
CA LEU A 7 -0.09 -24.04 -15.42
C LEU A 7 0.01 -22.77 -14.56
N LEU A 8 1.10 -22.61 -13.80
CA LEU A 8 1.33 -21.42 -12.97
C LEU A 8 1.42 -20.13 -13.82
N ILE A 9 2.09 -20.20 -14.97
CA ILE A 9 2.18 -19.07 -15.91
C ILE A 9 0.79 -18.71 -16.45
N VAL A 10 -0.02 -19.71 -16.84
CA VAL A 10 -1.39 -19.47 -17.34
C VAL A 10 -2.27 -18.83 -16.26
N ILE A 11 -2.20 -19.32 -15.03
CA ILE A 11 -2.93 -18.74 -13.88
C ILE A 11 -2.49 -17.29 -13.63
N PHE A 12 -1.19 -17.03 -13.64
CA PHE A 12 -0.64 -15.70 -13.45
C PHE A 12 -1.10 -14.72 -14.55
N LEU A 13 -1.01 -15.15 -15.82
CA LEU A 13 -1.49 -14.37 -16.97
C LEU A 13 -3.01 -14.11 -16.89
N PHE A 14 -3.79 -15.10 -16.47
CA PHE A 14 -5.23 -14.95 -16.28
C PHE A 14 -5.55 -13.83 -15.27
N PHE A 15 -4.84 -13.79 -14.14
CA PHE A 15 -5.03 -12.72 -13.15
C PHE A 15 -4.59 -11.35 -13.68
N ILE A 16 -3.49 -11.26 -14.42
CA ILE A 16 -3.05 -10.00 -15.05
C ILE A 16 -4.10 -9.49 -16.03
N ILE A 17 -4.57 -10.34 -16.94
CA ILE A 17 -5.55 -9.98 -17.97
C ILE A 17 -6.86 -9.55 -17.31
N LYS A 18 -7.34 -10.31 -16.32
CA LYS A 18 -8.53 -9.95 -15.55
C LYS A 18 -8.39 -8.57 -14.90
N ASN A 19 -7.24 -8.28 -14.28
CA ASN A 19 -7.00 -7.00 -13.64
C ASN A 19 -6.90 -5.85 -14.66
N LEU A 20 -6.31 -6.09 -15.83
CA LEU A 20 -6.23 -5.11 -16.92
C LEU A 20 -7.62 -4.77 -17.48
N ILE A 21 -8.47 -5.77 -17.70
CA ILE A 21 -9.87 -5.56 -18.14
C ILE A 21 -10.63 -4.75 -17.09
N TYR A 22 -10.45 -5.08 -15.82
CA TYR A 22 -11.10 -4.39 -14.71
C TYR A 22 -10.62 -2.93 -14.58
N GLN A 23 -9.31 -2.69 -14.72
CA GLN A 23 -8.70 -1.37 -14.78
C GLN A 23 -9.27 -0.54 -15.95
N TYR A 24 -9.32 -1.11 -17.15
CA TYR A 24 -9.86 -0.46 -18.35
C TYR A 24 -11.33 -0.07 -18.18
N LYS A 25 -12.15 -0.97 -17.62
CA LYS A 25 -13.57 -0.72 -17.36
C LYS A 25 -13.77 0.49 -16.44
N HIS A 26 -13.07 0.54 -15.32
CA HIS A 26 -13.21 1.65 -14.37
C HIS A 26 -12.64 2.96 -14.88
N TYR A 27 -11.53 2.91 -15.60
CA TYR A 27 -10.97 4.09 -16.25
C TYR A 27 -11.96 4.73 -17.24
N ASN A 28 -12.60 3.92 -18.09
CA ASN A 28 -13.60 4.44 -19.02
C ASN A 28 -14.90 4.88 -18.32
N SER A 29 -15.30 4.17 -17.26
CA SER A 29 -16.43 4.59 -16.43
C SER A 29 -16.21 5.97 -15.82
N ALA A 30 -14.99 6.26 -15.35
CA ALA A 30 -14.64 7.56 -14.77
C ALA A 30 -14.82 8.73 -15.77
N LYS A 31 -14.60 8.47 -17.06
CA LYS A 31 -14.79 9.49 -18.12
C LYS A 31 -16.25 9.87 -18.35
N GLN A 32 -17.18 9.00 -17.97
CA GLN A 32 -18.63 9.18 -18.17
C GLN A 32 -19.35 9.67 -16.91
N GLN A 33 -18.65 9.75 -15.79
CA GLN A 33 -19.22 10.13 -14.49
C GLN A 33 -18.81 11.55 -14.10
N GLU A 34 -19.45 12.08 -13.06
CA GLU A 34 -19.13 13.38 -12.47
C GLU A 34 -19.13 13.30 -10.95
N GLY A 35 -18.59 14.33 -10.30
CA GLY A 35 -18.49 14.45 -8.85
C GLY A 35 -17.74 13.29 -8.21
N LEU A 36 -18.27 12.82 -7.08
CA LEU A 36 -17.66 11.76 -6.28
C LEU A 36 -17.62 10.41 -6.99
N GLU A 37 -18.55 10.12 -7.90
CA GLU A 37 -18.54 8.84 -8.63
C GLU A 37 -17.35 8.76 -9.58
N LYS A 38 -17.00 9.88 -10.24
CA LYS A 38 -15.78 9.97 -11.06
C LYS A 38 -14.52 9.71 -10.23
N VAL A 39 -14.44 10.28 -9.03
CA VAL A 39 -13.32 10.05 -8.10
C VAL A 39 -13.20 8.56 -7.74
N LYS A 40 -14.30 7.92 -7.35
CA LYS A 40 -14.33 6.48 -7.02
C LYS A 40 -13.97 5.59 -8.22
N ALA A 41 -14.41 5.95 -9.42
CA ALA A 41 -14.07 5.19 -10.62
C ALA A 41 -12.58 5.28 -10.97
N TYR A 42 -11.96 6.47 -10.84
CA TYR A 42 -10.51 6.60 -10.98
C TYR A 42 -9.76 5.86 -9.87
N GLU A 43 -10.19 5.96 -8.61
CA GLU A 43 -9.63 5.18 -7.49
C GLU A 43 -9.59 3.69 -7.83
N ARG A 44 -10.71 3.11 -8.28
CA ARG A 44 -10.77 1.70 -8.67
C ARG A 44 -9.81 1.37 -9.82
N ALA A 45 -9.66 2.25 -10.80
CA ALA A 45 -8.70 2.08 -11.89
C ALA A 45 -7.23 2.11 -11.40
N ILE A 46 -6.91 2.96 -10.42
CA ILE A 46 -5.59 3.07 -9.81
C ILE A 46 -5.27 1.85 -8.95
N LEU A 47 -6.22 1.41 -8.12
CA LEU A 47 -6.10 0.22 -7.26
C LEU A 47 -5.96 -1.08 -8.07
N SER A 48 -6.51 -1.11 -9.28
CA SER A 48 -6.36 -2.20 -10.25
C SER A 48 -5.02 -2.13 -10.98
N TYR A 49 -3.94 -1.87 -10.25
CA TYR A 49 -2.63 -1.63 -10.82
C TYR A 49 -2.12 -2.85 -11.59
N VAL A 50 -1.72 -2.61 -12.84
CA VAL A 50 -1.02 -3.57 -13.68
C VAL A 50 0.31 -2.94 -14.07
N PRO A 51 1.47 -3.58 -13.77
CA PRO A 51 2.77 -3.08 -14.20
C PRO A 51 2.80 -2.80 -15.70
N PHE A 52 3.44 -1.70 -16.09
CA PHE A 52 3.59 -1.23 -17.48
C PHE A 52 2.29 -0.84 -18.21
N SER A 53 1.13 -0.95 -17.57
CA SER A 53 -0.13 -0.42 -18.13
C SER A 53 -0.15 1.11 -18.08
N PRO A 54 -0.39 1.81 -19.21
CA PRO A 54 -0.50 3.26 -19.22
C PRO A 54 -1.80 3.76 -18.58
N LEU A 55 -2.77 2.88 -18.31
CA LEU A 55 -4.06 3.28 -17.74
C LEU A 55 -3.91 3.77 -16.30
N GLY A 56 -3.00 3.19 -15.53
CA GLY A 56 -2.74 3.61 -14.15
C GLY A 56 -2.17 5.03 -14.06
N SER A 57 -1.16 5.34 -14.88
CA SER A 57 -0.58 6.69 -14.92
C SER A 57 -1.59 7.74 -15.41
N LYS A 58 -2.37 7.40 -16.44
CA LYS A 58 -3.44 8.27 -16.95
C LYS A 58 -4.54 8.50 -15.91
N ALA A 59 -4.96 7.47 -15.19
CA ALA A 59 -5.96 7.60 -14.12
C ALA A 59 -5.46 8.51 -12.99
N VAL A 60 -4.20 8.37 -12.57
CA VAL A 60 -3.57 9.25 -11.57
C VAL A 60 -3.53 10.70 -12.04
N GLU A 61 -3.07 10.92 -13.28
CA GLU A 61 -2.97 12.26 -13.86
C GLU A 61 -4.34 12.93 -14.03
N GLU A 62 -5.30 12.23 -14.65
CA GLU A 62 -6.64 12.75 -14.88
C GLU A 62 -7.38 12.99 -13.55
N LEU A 63 -7.22 12.13 -12.54
CA LEU A 63 -7.79 12.35 -11.21
C LEU A 63 -7.16 13.55 -10.52
N TYR A 64 -5.83 13.69 -10.56
CA TYR A 64 -5.13 14.86 -10.00
C TYR A 64 -5.66 16.17 -10.59
N LEU A 65 -5.79 16.23 -11.92
CA LEU A 65 -6.36 17.39 -12.61
C LEU A 65 -7.83 17.61 -12.21
N TYR A 66 -8.61 16.53 -12.09
CA TYR A 66 -10.01 16.60 -11.70
C TYR A 66 -10.19 17.14 -10.28
N CYS A 67 -9.32 16.77 -9.33
CA CYS A 67 -9.38 17.30 -7.97
C CYS A 67 -9.30 18.84 -7.93
N HIS A 68 -8.60 19.47 -8.87
CA HIS A 68 -8.46 20.92 -8.97
C HIS A 68 -9.69 21.62 -9.58
N THR A 69 -10.67 20.87 -10.07
CA THR A 69 -11.93 21.42 -10.60
C THR A 69 -12.99 21.66 -9.52
N PHE A 70 -12.83 21.03 -8.34
CA PHE A 70 -13.73 21.24 -7.20
C PHE A 70 -13.58 22.66 -6.66
N LYS A 71 -14.71 23.37 -6.53
CA LYS A 71 -14.76 24.74 -6.02
C LYS A 71 -14.74 24.81 -4.50
N LYS A 72 -15.21 23.75 -3.83
CA LYS A 72 -15.21 23.66 -2.38
C LYS A 72 -13.97 22.92 -1.89
N ASP A 73 -13.39 23.43 -0.82
CA ASP A 73 -12.15 22.91 -0.24
C ASP A 73 -12.34 21.51 0.38
N ASP A 74 -13.52 21.19 0.89
CA ASP A 74 -13.87 19.87 1.44
C ASP A 74 -13.88 18.77 0.37
N GLU A 75 -14.57 19.02 -0.75
CA GLU A 75 -14.64 18.11 -1.90
C GLU A 75 -13.26 17.94 -2.55
N ARG A 76 -12.49 19.03 -2.66
CA ARG A 76 -11.10 19.01 -3.14
C ARG A 76 -10.20 18.20 -2.22
N LEU A 77 -10.26 18.45 -0.91
CA LEU A 77 -9.49 17.72 0.09
C LEU A 77 -9.79 16.22 0.02
N TYR A 78 -11.07 15.85 0.00
CA TYR A 78 -11.50 14.46 -0.17
C TYR A 78 -10.88 13.83 -1.43
N CYS A 79 -10.97 14.49 -2.58
CA CYS A 79 -10.42 13.99 -3.83
C CYS A 79 -8.90 13.74 -3.76
N LEU A 80 -8.15 14.70 -3.20
CA LEU A 80 -6.69 14.59 -3.05
C LEU A 80 -6.30 13.48 -2.06
N GLU A 81 -7.05 13.33 -0.97
CA GLU A 81 -6.84 12.25 -0.01
C GLU A 81 -7.15 10.88 -0.60
N THR A 82 -8.20 10.75 -1.42
CA THR A 82 -8.51 9.54 -2.18
C THR A 82 -7.37 9.21 -3.14
N LEU A 83 -6.85 10.20 -3.88
CA LEU A 83 -5.71 10.00 -4.78
C LEU A 83 -4.47 9.55 -4.00
N ARG A 84 -4.14 10.24 -2.90
CA ARG A 84 -3.03 9.87 -2.01
C ARG A 84 -3.17 8.42 -1.55
N THR A 85 -4.32 8.08 -0.98
CA THR A 85 -4.60 6.75 -0.44
C THR A 85 -4.53 5.68 -1.52
N SER A 86 -5.08 5.94 -2.71
CA SER A 86 -5.01 5.02 -3.85
C SER A 86 -3.57 4.70 -4.23
N ILE A 87 -2.68 5.71 -4.27
CA ILE A 87 -1.25 5.52 -4.57
C ILE A 87 -0.56 4.70 -3.45
N TYR A 88 -0.86 4.98 -2.19
CA TYR A 88 -0.30 4.24 -1.05
C TYR A 88 -0.73 2.76 -1.03
N GLN A 89 -1.96 2.46 -1.45
CA GLN A 89 -2.53 1.12 -1.48
C GLN A 89 -2.04 0.26 -2.64
N ILE A 90 -1.32 0.81 -3.61
CA ILE A 90 -0.66 -0.01 -4.64
C ILE A 90 0.44 -0.82 -3.98
N GLN A 91 0.15 -2.11 -3.74
CA GLN A 91 1.08 -3.09 -3.22
C GLN A 91 2.06 -3.50 -4.32
N ASN A 92 3.11 -2.70 -4.51
CA ASN A 92 4.25 -3.07 -5.35
C ASN A 92 5.43 -3.48 -4.44
N PRO A 93 5.93 -4.72 -4.55
CA PRO A 93 7.00 -5.23 -3.69
C PRO A 93 8.38 -4.62 -3.95
N ILE A 94 8.57 -3.86 -5.04
CA ILE A 94 9.86 -3.28 -5.41
C ILE A 94 9.88 -1.78 -5.09
N THR A 95 8.94 -1.03 -5.68
CA THR A 95 8.82 0.42 -5.47
C THR A 95 7.38 0.84 -5.66
N ARG A 96 6.87 1.71 -4.78
CA ARG A 96 5.57 2.35 -4.97
C ARG A 96 5.59 3.19 -6.26
N PRO A 97 4.67 2.97 -7.21
CA PRO A 97 4.58 3.82 -8.39
C PRO A 97 4.00 5.21 -8.03
N TYR A 98 4.21 6.20 -8.90
CA TYR A 98 3.58 7.52 -8.83
C TYR A 98 3.92 8.39 -7.60
N VAL A 99 5.06 8.13 -6.93
CA VAL A 99 5.51 8.89 -5.75
C VAL A 99 5.67 10.39 -6.03
N ASP A 100 5.94 10.79 -7.28
CA ASP A 100 6.04 12.21 -7.62
C ASP A 100 4.71 12.96 -7.50
N TYR A 101 3.56 12.28 -7.61
CA TYR A 101 2.27 12.89 -7.31
C TYR A 101 2.07 13.07 -5.80
N LEU A 102 2.60 12.17 -4.97
CA LEU A 102 2.56 12.35 -3.50
C LEU A 102 3.29 13.63 -3.08
N LYS A 103 4.43 13.95 -3.71
CA LYS A 103 5.17 15.20 -3.46
C LYS A 103 4.38 16.45 -3.85
N LYS A 104 3.51 16.36 -4.86
CA LYS A 104 2.66 17.48 -5.32
C LYS A 104 1.45 17.67 -4.40
N ILE A 105 0.76 16.58 -4.05
CA ILE A 105 -0.51 16.64 -3.30
C ILE A 105 -0.33 16.75 -1.79
N ASN A 106 0.76 16.23 -1.19
CA ASN A 106 0.95 16.30 0.26
C ASN A 106 0.97 17.75 0.79
N PRO A 107 1.71 18.71 0.19
CA PRO A 107 1.66 20.11 0.60
C PRO A 107 0.25 20.72 0.49
N GLU A 108 -0.50 20.34 -0.53
CA GLU A 108 -1.86 20.84 -0.77
C GLU A 108 -2.84 20.29 0.27
N ILE A 109 -2.78 19.00 0.57
CA ILE A 109 -3.56 18.36 1.64
C ILE A 109 -3.21 18.97 3.00
N ALA A 110 -1.92 19.17 3.30
CA ALA A 110 -1.50 19.80 4.55
C ALA A 110 -2.07 21.21 4.71
N LYS A 111 -2.05 22.01 3.63
CA LYS A 111 -2.66 23.34 3.61
C LYS A 111 -4.16 23.28 3.88
N LEU A 112 -4.90 22.43 3.16
CA LEU A 112 -6.36 22.32 3.30
C LEU A 112 -6.75 21.86 4.71
N ARG A 113 -6.08 20.84 5.24
CA ARG A 113 -6.29 20.37 6.63
C ARG A 113 -5.95 21.43 7.68
N ALA A 114 -4.91 22.23 7.45
CA ALA A 114 -4.55 23.30 8.36
C ALA A 114 -5.62 24.41 8.39
N LEU A 115 -6.13 24.80 7.22
CA LEU A 115 -7.22 25.77 7.11
C LEU A 115 -8.52 25.22 7.71
N GLU A 116 -8.85 23.96 7.44
CA GLU A 116 -10.01 23.30 8.06
C GLU A 116 -9.89 23.28 9.58
N SER A 117 -8.71 22.94 10.11
CA SER A 117 -8.45 22.92 11.56
C SER A 117 -8.60 24.31 12.20
N ILE A 118 -8.21 25.39 11.50
CA ILE A 118 -8.35 26.77 11.98
C ILE A 118 -9.82 27.22 11.92
N ASN A 119 -10.53 26.84 10.87
CA ASN A 119 -11.93 27.23 10.65
C ASN A 119 -12.92 26.37 11.45
N TRP A 120 -12.47 25.30 12.11
CA TRP A 120 -13.33 24.40 12.86
C TRP A 120 -13.80 25.04 14.17
N GLU A 121 -15.12 25.07 14.37
CA GLU A 121 -15.79 25.77 15.48
C GLU A 121 -15.37 25.33 16.89
N PHE A 122 -14.83 24.11 17.03
CA PHE A 122 -14.37 23.57 18.32
C PHE A 122 -12.89 23.83 18.62
N ASN A 123 -12.15 24.44 17.68
CA ASN A 123 -10.74 24.76 17.84
C ASN A 123 -10.54 26.24 18.16
N ASN A 124 -9.60 26.54 19.04
CA ASN A 124 -9.17 27.90 19.36
C ASN A 124 -7.97 28.36 18.51
N TYR A 125 -7.74 27.72 17.36
CA TYR A 125 -6.62 28.05 16.49
C TYR A 125 -6.91 29.32 15.69
N THR A 126 -5.84 30.04 15.37
CA THR A 126 -5.91 31.25 14.55
C THR A 126 -5.01 31.12 13.32
N MET A 127 -5.11 32.07 12.39
CA MET A 127 -4.17 32.13 11.25
C MET A 127 -2.70 32.29 11.68
N ALA A 128 -2.43 32.75 12.91
CA ALA A 128 -1.07 32.78 13.44
C ALA A 128 -0.50 31.37 13.69
N ASP A 129 -1.37 30.37 13.90
CA ASP A 129 -0.98 28.98 14.13
C ASP A 129 -0.79 28.19 12.83
N TYR A 130 -1.10 28.78 11.66
CA TYR A 130 -1.12 28.09 10.37
C TYR A 130 0.17 27.33 10.08
N GLU A 131 1.33 27.98 10.21
CA GLU A 131 2.62 27.34 9.94
C GLU A 131 2.89 26.15 10.85
N LYS A 132 2.52 26.26 12.14
CA LYS A 132 2.68 25.18 13.11
C LYS A 132 1.81 23.98 12.73
N ILE A 133 0.54 24.22 12.38
CA ILE A 133 -0.41 23.16 12.02
C ILE A 133 -0.02 22.54 10.68
N TYR A 134 0.32 23.35 9.69
CA TYR A 134 0.81 22.90 8.39
C TYR A 134 2.01 21.95 8.53
N ASN A 135 3.01 22.36 9.31
CA ASN A 135 4.20 21.53 9.54
C ASN A 135 3.87 20.22 10.28
N ALA A 136 2.95 20.26 11.25
CA ALA A 136 2.47 19.04 11.90
C ALA A 136 1.76 18.10 10.93
N GLN A 137 0.90 18.62 10.04
CA GLN A 137 0.24 17.82 9.00
C GLN A 137 1.26 17.26 8.00
N MET A 138 2.27 18.03 7.61
CA MET A 138 3.35 17.56 6.75
C MET A 138 4.16 16.43 7.40
N GLN A 139 4.42 16.50 8.70
CA GLN A 139 5.07 15.41 9.44
C GLN A 139 4.23 14.13 9.37
N VAL A 140 2.91 14.22 9.61
CA VAL A 140 1.99 13.07 9.51
C VAL A 140 1.95 12.51 8.08
N LEU A 141 1.91 13.38 7.06
CA LEU A 141 1.79 12.95 5.66
C LEU A 141 3.07 12.31 5.11
N ASN A 142 4.23 12.70 5.64
CA ASN A 142 5.56 12.18 5.26
C ASN A 142 6.02 11.02 6.14
N TYR A 143 5.31 10.71 7.21
CA TYR A 143 5.65 9.62 8.10
C TYR A 143 5.50 8.27 7.38
N ASP A 144 6.62 7.58 7.14
CA ASP A 144 6.67 6.27 6.49
C ASP A 144 6.58 5.16 7.54
N ASN A 145 5.37 4.62 7.71
CA ASN A 145 5.07 3.51 8.61
C ASN A 145 5.32 2.13 7.99
N LYS A 146 5.95 2.05 6.80
CA LYS A 146 6.17 0.75 6.18
C LYS A 146 7.04 -0.12 7.09
N PRO A 147 6.64 -1.39 7.30
CA PRO A 147 7.51 -2.35 7.97
C PRO A 147 8.86 -2.43 7.27
N SER A 148 9.91 -2.77 8.02
CA SER A 148 11.22 -2.96 7.41
C SER A 148 11.18 -4.12 6.42
N ASP A 149 11.53 -3.87 5.15
CA ASP A 149 11.54 -4.89 4.08
C ASP A 149 12.41 -6.10 4.48
N PHE A 150 13.57 -5.83 5.10
CA PHE A 150 14.51 -6.85 5.56
C PHE A 150 13.90 -7.71 6.68
N TRP A 151 13.33 -7.10 7.71
CA TRP A 151 12.74 -7.85 8.83
C TRP A 151 11.47 -8.59 8.40
N SER A 152 10.65 -7.99 7.54
CA SER A 152 9.48 -8.63 6.93
C SER A 152 9.85 -9.90 6.15
N PHE A 153 10.95 -9.87 5.39
CA PHE A 153 11.47 -11.06 4.71
C PHE A 153 11.95 -12.13 5.69
N ILE A 154 12.66 -11.74 6.77
CA ILE A 154 13.08 -12.67 7.82
C ILE A 154 11.88 -13.29 8.53
N VAL A 155 10.79 -12.55 8.77
CA VAL A 155 9.55 -13.10 9.35
C VAL A 155 9.06 -14.30 8.53
N VAL A 156 8.99 -14.16 7.20
CA VAL A 156 8.51 -15.24 6.32
C VAL A 156 9.46 -16.43 6.33
N LEU A 157 10.78 -16.20 6.19
CA LEU A 157 11.77 -17.27 6.20
C LEU A 157 11.83 -18.02 7.54
N SER A 158 11.81 -17.28 8.65
CA SER A 158 11.88 -17.87 9.99
C SER A 158 10.61 -18.64 10.34
N LEU A 159 9.44 -18.17 9.90
CA LEU A 159 8.18 -18.91 10.02
C LEU A 159 8.22 -20.24 9.25
N ILE A 160 8.68 -20.22 7.99
CA ILE A 160 8.82 -21.45 7.19
C ILE A 160 9.83 -22.39 7.83
N GLY A 161 10.97 -21.86 8.32
CA GLY A 161 11.97 -22.64 9.04
C GLY A 161 11.42 -23.28 10.31
N TRP A 162 10.61 -22.54 11.08
CA TRP A 162 9.96 -23.03 12.29
C TRP A 162 8.97 -24.16 11.98
N ILE A 163 8.03 -23.96 11.04
CA ILE A 163 7.08 -25.00 10.62
C ILE A 163 7.83 -26.24 10.09
N SER A 164 8.87 -26.02 9.29
CA SER A 164 9.69 -27.10 8.72
C SER A 164 10.42 -27.89 9.82
N SER A 165 10.90 -27.22 10.88
CA SER A 165 11.54 -27.87 12.02
C SER A 165 10.58 -28.80 12.78
N VAL A 166 9.31 -28.40 12.94
CA VAL A 166 8.26 -29.24 13.55
C VAL A 166 7.99 -30.48 12.69
N LEU A 167 7.83 -30.30 11.38
CA LEU A 167 7.59 -31.42 10.46
C LEU A 167 8.78 -32.41 10.45
N LEU A 168 10.01 -31.89 10.44
CA LEU A 168 11.22 -32.72 10.52
C LEU A 168 11.34 -33.43 11.87
N PHE A 169 10.96 -32.77 12.96
CA PHE A 169 10.92 -33.39 14.28
C PHE A 169 9.96 -34.58 14.30
N ILE A 170 8.73 -34.40 13.80
CA ILE A 170 7.72 -35.47 13.78
C ILE A 170 8.14 -36.64 12.87
N TRP A 171 8.72 -36.37 11.70
CA TRP A 171 9.00 -37.41 10.71
C TRP A 171 10.38 -38.06 10.80
N LYS A 172 11.38 -37.35 11.34
CA LYS A 172 12.77 -37.79 11.28
C LYS A 172 13.44 -37.91 12.63
N ALA A 173 12.85 -37.47 13.74
CA ALA A 173 13.50 -37.54 15.05
C ALA A 173 13.43 -38.94 15.68
N HIS A 174 14.24 -39.88 15.18
CA HIS A 174 14.29 -41.25 15.70
C HIS A 174 15.45 -41.49 16.67
N ASP A 175 16.57 -40.78 16.51
CA ASP A 175 17.72 -40.88 17.40
C ASP A 175 17.93 -39.62 18.27
N ARG A 176 18.70 -39.77 19.34
CA ARG A 176 18.95 -38.67 20.31
C ARG A 176 19.61 -37.45 19.66
N LYS A 177 20.42 -37.64 18.61
CA LYS A 177 21.11 -36.55 17.91
C LYS A 177 20.14 -35.74 17.05
N GLN A 178 19.24 -36.42 16.34
CA GLN A 178 18.20 -35.82 15.50
C GLN A 178 17.17 -35.09 16.36
N ILE A 179 16.73 -35.69 17.47
CA ILE A 179 15.83 -35.03 18.44
C ILE A 179 16.45 -33.70 18.90
N LEU A 180 17.72 -33.72 19.33
CA LEU A 180 18.40 -32.52 19.82
C LEU A 180 18.60 -31.47 18.70
N LEU A 181 19.00 -31.90 17.50
CA LEU A 181 19.17 -31.01 16.35
C LEU A 181 17.87 -30.30 15.96
N TYR A 182 16.78 -31.05 15.80
CA TYR A 182 15.49 -30.49 15.38
C TYR A 182 14.85 -29.63 16.48
N SER A 183 15.01 -29.98 17.76
CA SER A 183 14.63 -29.10 18.87
C SER A 183 15.42 -27.79 18.87
N LEU A 184 16.73 -27.82 18.59
CA LEU A 184 17.55 -26.62 18.53
C LEU A 184 17.18 -25.75 17.33
N MET A 185 16.91 -26.35 16.17
CA MET A 185 16.38 -25.64 14.99
C MET A 185 15.03 -25.00 15.29
N PHE A 186 14.13 -25.71 15.98
CA PHE A 186 12.84 -25.17 16.39
C PHE A 186 13.00 -23.91 17.24
N ILE A 187 13.83 -23.97 18.29
CA ILE A 187 14.08 -22.83 19.17
C ILE A 187 14.70 -21.67 18.38
N ALA A 188 15.73 -21.94 17.56
CA ALA A 188 16.41 -20.92 16.79
C ALA A 188 15.46 -20.20 15.82
N PHE A 189 14.66 -20.93 15.04
CA PHE A 189 13.72 -20.33 14.10
C PHE A 189 12.56 -19.63 14.80
N PHE A 190 12.06 -20.17 15.92
CA PHE A 190 11.00 -19.53 16.70
C PHE A 190 11.47 -18.21 17.32
N SER A 191 12.66 -18.19 17.93
CA SER A 191 13.25 -16.96 18.47
C SER A 191 13.51 -15.94 17.37
N LEU A 192 14.04 -16.37 16.21
CA LEU A 192 14.25 -15.50 15.06
C LEU A 192 12.92 -14.93 14.53
N TRP A 193 11.85 -15.73 14.54
CA TRP A 193 10.52 -15.30 14.15
C TRP A 193 9.95 -14.23 15.08
N ILE A 194 10.06 -14.41 16.40
CA ILE A 194 9.63 -13.39 17.38
C ILE A 194 10.42 -12.09 17.21
N VAL A 195 11.76 -12.18 17.12
CA VAL A 195 12.61 -10.98 16.98
C VAL A 195 12.32 -10.25 15.67
N SER A 196 12.10 -10.99 14.59
CA SER A 196 11.78 -10.39 13.31
C SER A 196 10.38 -9.76 13.29
N LEU A 197 9.39 -10.33 13.97
CA LEU A 197 8.08 -9.70 14.13
C LEU A 197 8.14 -8.39 14.92
N TYR A 198 8.99 -8.32 15.94
CA TYR A 198 9.15 -7.09 16.73
C TYR A 198 9.85 -5.97 15.95
N LYS A 199 10.72 -6.33 14.99
CA LYS A 199 11.53 -5.38 14.22
C LYS A 199 11.00 -5.08 12.82
N ALA A 200 10.05 -5.86 12.33
CA ALA A 200 9.34 -5.62 11.09
C ALA A 200 8.41 -4.43 11.26
#